data_AF-A0A2D8A7X6-F1
#
_entry.id   AF-A0A2D8A7X6-F1
#
_cell.length_a   1.000
_cell.length_b   1.000
_cell.length_c   1.000
_cell.angle_alpha   90.00
_cell.angle_beta   90.00
_cell.angle_gamma   90.00
#
_symmetry.space_group_name_H-M   'P 1'
#
loop_
_entity.id
_entity.type
_entity.pdbx_description
1 polymer ?
#
loop_
_entity_poly.entity_id
_entity_poly.type
_entity_poly.pdbx_seq_one_letter_code
_entity_poly.pdbx_strand_id
1 'polypeptide(L)'
;MPSVAALEALNEQALAEVTGQAQGLRYTSEFDASVDTISYIDDDGLDGGPLGELTLSPVRIYTQTNRPVQVDLEVRDVDGEKALVFTNRDLPIEVQIESISINGESLGGYGQGNFRIGPGDALLTYLFAGGNEGNGLTLDVDIPASMSYETWIEDEGTRLTTTVDFSDPYNSASGGLFLDNISFDLVSDGLRMGLPSTTGGNINFYNVRVGDDVLNSLAFRNIALQPGGYLLIKNARQADQYGLEFDAAVTAGSSLDFVYIAGEVSGDYLTSDIYELSASVTALSDIEVNGLRMNVDGERGLVFDFDRQDASSGASANVLIENITMLRSNRVADISNAQRQSLSIGTMDMQLNISNNSYLQVQGH
;
A
#
# COMPACT_ATOMS: atom_id res chain seq x y z
N MET A 1 9.26 33.68 -12.10
CA MET A 1 9.55 32.34 -11.57
C MET A 1 9.06 32.35 -10.13
N PRO A 2 7.93 31.72 -9.79
CA PRO A 2 7.62 31.54 -8.37
C PRO A 2 8.63 30.53 -7.83
N SER A 3 9.33 30.90 -6.76
CA SER A 3 10.14 29.96 -5.99
C SER A 3 9.22 28.90 -5.42
N VAL A 4 9.42 27.64 -5.79
CA VAL A 4 8.84 26.51 -5.06
C VAL A 4 9.41 26.60 -3.65
N ALA A 5 8.56 26.85 -2.65
CA ALA A 5 8.99 26.81 -1.26
C ALA A 5 9.23 25.34 -0.92
N ALA A 6 10.48 24.89 -1.04
CA ALA A 6 10.89 23.59 -0.52
C ALA A 6 10.87 23.65 1.02
N LEU A 7 10.52 22.53 1.66
CA LEU A 7 10.68 22.40 3.10
C LEU A 7 12.18 22.51 3.41
N GLU A 8 12.58 23.50 4.21
CA GLU A 8 13.96 23.63 4.66
C GLU A 8 14.25 22.62 5.78
N ALA A 9 15.52 22.21 5.92
CA ALA A 9 15.94 21.31 6.99
C ALA A 9 15.52 21.85 8.36
N LEU A 10 14.98 20.96 9.22
CA LEU A 10 14.54 21.31 10.57
C LEU A 10 15.73 21.89 11.35
N ASN A 11 15.64 23.18 11.72
CA ASN A 11 16.66 23.82 12.54
C ASN A 11 16.37 23.57 14.04
N GLU A 12 17.42 23.35 14.84
CA GLU A 12 17.29 23.05 16.27
C GLU A 12 16.73 24.22 17.09
N GLN A 13 16.83 25.46 16.59
CA GLN A 13 16.36 26.67 17.29
C GLN A 13 14.83 26.78 17.30
N ALA A 14 14.16 26.46 16.18
CA ALA A 14 12.71 26.60 16.03
C ALA A 14 11.96 25.58 16.89
N LEU A 15 12.49 24.35 17.04
CA LEU A 15 11.88 23.35 17.92
C LEU A 15 12.19 23.63 19.39
N ALA A 16 13.38 24.12 19.72
CA ALA A 16 13.75 24.49 21.09
C ALA A 16 12.90 25.64 21.65
N GLU A 17 12.45 26.56 20.80
CA GLU A 17 11.52 27.64 21.19
C GLU A 17 10.11 27.12 21.55
N VAL A 18 9.67 26.01 20.94
CA VAL A 18 8.35 25.41 21.20
C VAL A 18 8.39 24.36 22.32
N THR A 19 9.50 23.61 22.44
CA THR A 19 9.59 22.45 23.34
C THR A 19 10.28 22.73 24.67
N GLY A 20 10.93 23.89 24.84
CA GLY A 20 11.53 24.28 26.12
C GLY A 20 12.46 23.20 26.67
N GLN A 21 13.56 22.92 25.96
CA GLN A 21 14.56 21.87 26.25
C GLN A 21 14.14 20.43 25.90
N ALA A 22 14.53 19.98 24.70
CA ALA A 22 14.96 18.61 24.37
C ALA A 22 14.20 17.41 24.98
N GLN A 23 12.89 17.55 25.21
CA GLN A 23 12.02 16.49 25.71
C GLN A 23 10.91 16.26 24.69
N GLY A 24 10.76 15.01 24.26
CA GLY A 24 9.74 14.59 23.29
C GLY A 24 8.34 15.02 23.73
N LEU A 25 7.51 15.34 22.74
CA LEU A 25 6.12 15.73 22.95
C LEU A 25 5.24 14.48 22.86
N ARG A 26 4.41 14.22 23.87
CA ARG A 26 3.36 13.21 23.78
C ARG A 26 2.06 13.86 23.34
N TYR A 27 1.56 13.44 22.19
CA TYR A 27 0.21 13.75 21.74
C TYR A 27 -0.73 12.63 22.18
N THR A 28 -1.74 12.98 22.98
CA THR A 28 -2.80 12.06 23.41
C THR A 28 -4.13 12.59 22.90
N SER A 29 -4.86 11.80 22.14
CA SER A 29 -6.14 12.21 21.56
C SER A 29 -7.17 11.09 21.58
N GLU A 30 -8.41 11.47 21.88
CA GLU A 30 -9.61 10.70 21.58
C GLU A 30 -10.39 11.53 20.55
N PHE A 31 -10.81 10.90 19.46
CA PHE A 31 -11.64 11.57 18.48
C PHE A 31 -12.65 10.60 17.88
N ASP A 32 -13.82 11.13 17.55
CA ASP A 32 -14.82 10.51 16.69
C ASP A 32 -15.10 11.54 15.60
N ALA A 33 -14.54 11.28 14.41
CA ALA A 33 -14.80 12.08 13.22
C ALA A 33 -15.81 11.31 12.37
N SER A 34 -17.05 11.80 12.35
CA SER A 34 -18.10 11.30 11.46
C SER A 34 -18.33 12.28 10.32
N VAL A 35 -18.19 11.80 9.10
CA VAL A 35 -18.62 12.49 7.89
C VAL A 35 -19.85 11.76 7.36
N ASP A 36 -20.97 12.46 7.30
CA ASP A 36 -22.23 11.88 6.84
C ASP A 36 -22.09 11.36 5.41
N THR A 37 -21.45 12.13 4.52
CA THR A 37 -21.25 11.72 3.13
C THR A 37 -20.03 12.42 2.53
N ILE A 38 -19.22 11.68 1.79
CA ILE A 38 -18.23 12.21 0.85
C ILE A 38 -18.72 11.85 -0.55
N SER A 39 -18.95 12.83 -1.42
CA SER A 39 -19.32 12.59 -2.82
C SER A 39 -18.32 13.22 -3.78
N TYR A 40 -17.99 12.46 -4.82
CA TYR A 40 -17.37 12.95 -6.03
C TYR A 40 -18.44 12.94 -7.12
N ILE A 41 -18.70 14.09 -7.70
CA ILE A 41 -19.68 14.27 -8.78
C ILE A 41 -18.90 14.63 -10.03
N ASP A 42 -19.07 13.80 -11.06
CA ASP A 42 -18.53 14.05 -12.38
C ASP A 42 -19.52 14.91 -13.17
N ASP A 43 -19.22 16.22 -13.27
CA ASP A 43 -20.08 17.25 -13.88
C ASP A 43 -19.73 17.53 -15.35
N ASP A 44 -18.96 16.64 -15.99
CA ASP A 44 -18.70 16.72 -17.42
C ASP A 44 -19.84 16.14 -18.27
N GLY A 45 -20.94 15.74 -17.60
CA GLY A 45 -22.15 15.13 -18.11
C GLY A 45 -22.47 15.52 -19.55
N LEU A 46 -22.28 14.55 -20.43
CA LEU A 46 -22.40 14.71 -21.86
C LEU A 46 -23.85 14.96 -22.25
N ASP A 47 -24.11 16.13 -22.85
CA ASP A 47 -25.36 16.52 -23.50
C ASP A 47 -26.65 16.02 -22.80
N GLY A 48 -26.76 16.25 -21.48
CA GLY A 48 -27.98 15.99 -20.71
C GLY A 48 -28.14 14.56 -20.17
N GLY A 49 -27.06 13.78 -20.10
CA GLY A 49 -27.01 12.52 -19.36
C GLY A 49 -27.06 12.71 -17.83
N PRO A 50 -27.35 11.64 -17.05
CA PRO A 50 -27.26 11.69 -15.59
C PRO A 50 -25.80 11.87 -15.15
N LEU A 51 -25.59 12.66 -14.11
CA LEU A 51 -24.27 12.88 -13.50
C LEU A 51 -23.73 11.57 -12.94
N GLY A 52 -22.44 11.30 -13.18
CA GLY A 52 -21.73 10.21 -12.51
C GLY A 52 -21.48 10.58 -11.05
N GLU A 53 -21.85 9.72 -10.11
CA GLU A 53 -21.66 9.98 -8.67
C GLU A 53 -20.93 8.81 -8.00
N LEU A 54 -19.82 9.09 -7.32
CA LEU A 54 -19.24 8.18 -6.33
C LEU A 54 -19.54 8.74 -4.93
N THR A 55 -20.18 7.94 -4.09
CA THR A 55 -20.60 8.35 -2.75
C THR A 55 -20.01 7.39 -1.71
N LEU A 56 -19.38 7.92 -0.66
CA LEU A 56 -18.94 7.19 0.53
C LEU A 56 -19.77 7.70 1.72
N SER A 57 -20.56 6.84 2.35
CA SER A 57 -21.53 7.32 3.35
C SER A 57 -22.05 6.24 4.30
N PRO A 58 -22.15 6.54 5.61
CA PRO A 58 -21.27 7.45 6.34
C PRO A 58 -19.83 6.94 6.39
N VAL A 59 -18.91 7.90 6.57
CA VAL A 59 -17.49 7.63 6.85
C VAL A 59 -17.23 8.00 8.30
N ARG A 60 -16.69 7.05 9.08
CA ARG A 60 -16.33 7.26 10.47
C ARG A 60 -14.89 6.87 10.70
N ILE A 61 -14.15 7.74 11.37
CA ILE A 61 -12.81 7.49 11.87
C ILE A 61 -12.82 7.81 13.35
N TYR A 62 -12.61 6.80 14.19
CA TYR A 62 -12.76 6.97 15.63
C TYR A 62 -11.76 6.16 16.43
N THR A 63 -11.55 6.57 17.68
CA THR A 63 -10.80 5.79 18.65
C THR A 63 -11.72 4.89 19.47
N GLN A 64 -11.31 3.65 19.76
CA GLN A 64 -12.04 2.81 20.70
C GLN A 64 -12.23 3.52 22.06
N THR A 65 -13.41 3.36 22.67
CA THR A 65 -13.75 4.02 23.95
C THR A 65 -12.69 3.76 25.03
N ASN A 66 -12.19 4.83 25.66
CA ASN A 66 -11.13 4.81 26.68
C ASN A 66 -9.77 4.27 26.20
N ARG A 67 -9.52 4.22 24.89
CA ARG A 67 -8.23 3.85 24.31
C ARG A 67 -7.76 4.98 23.40
N PRO A 68 -7.22 6.08 23.96
CA PRO A 68 -6.74 7.21 23.18
C PRO A 68 -5.54 6.81 22.32
N VAL A 69 -5.41 7.44 21.16
CA VAL A 69 -4.18 7.38 20.38
C VAL A 69 -3.10 8.15 21.15
N GLN A 70 -1.96 7.50 21.37
CA GLN A 70 -0.79 8.11 21.97
C GLN A 70 0.38 8.03 21.01
N VAL A 71 0.85 9.20 20.58
CA VAL A 71 2.00 9.35 19.70
C VAL A 71 3.08 10.10 20.46
N ASP A 72 4.27 9.51 20.58
CA ASP A 72 5.45 10.25 21.04
C ASP A 72 6.15 10.86 19.83
N LEU A 73 6.39 12.17 19.88
CA LEU A 73 7.06 12.94 18.85
C LEU A 73 8.41 13.43 19.37
N GLU A 74 9.47 13.16 18.64
CA GLU A 74 10.81 13.67 18.96
C GLU A 74 11.58 14.03 17.70
N VAL A 75 12.54 14.96 17.81
CA VAL A 75 13.53 15.17 16.75
C VAL A 75 14.78 14.39 17.10
N ARG A 76 15.19 13.49 16.21
CA ARG A 76 16.33 12.59 16.41
C ARG A 76 17.31 12.72 15.25
N ASP A 77 18.57 12.47 15.54
CA ASP A 77 19.57 12.17 14.51
C ASP A 77 19.43 10.68 14.14
N VAL A 78 19.13 10.40 12.88
CA VAL A 78 18.98 9.07 12.31
C VAL A 78 19.98 8.99 11.16
N ASP A 79 21.02 8.17 11.35
CA ASP A 79 22.09 7.95 10.37
C ASP A 79 22.75 9.24 9.80
N GLY A 80 22.83 10.29 10.63
CA GLY A 80 23.44 11.57 10.26
C GLY A 80 22.46 12.60 9.70
N GLU A 81 21.17 12.27 9.60
CA GLU A 81 20.11 13.18 9.17
C GLU A 81 19.12 13.46 10.31
N LYS A 82 18.59 14.69 10.36
CA LYS A 82 17.61 15.08 11.37
C LYS A 82 16.21 14.66 10.92
N ALA A 83 15.57 13.79 11.69
CA ALA A 83 14.22 13.31 11.45
C ALA A 83 13.25 13.81 12.54
N LEU A 84 12.00 14.09 12.17
CA LEU A 84 10.89 14.07 13.11
C LEU A 84 10.38 12.63 13.22
N VAL A 85 10.51 12.04 14.42
CA VAL A 85 10.16 10.65 14.71
C VAL A 85 8.82 10.60 15.43
N PHE A 86 7.90 9.82 14.90
CA PHE A 86 6.63 9.50 15.52
C PHE A 86 6.69 8.04 15.99
N THR A 87 6.46 7.83 17.28
CA THR A 87 6.44 6.50 17.91
C THR A 87 5.03 6.16 18.36
N ASN A 88 4.44 5.14 17.74
CA ASN A 88 3.10 4.65 18.07
C ASN A 88 3.20 3.26 18.70
N ARG A 89 2.91 3.15 19.99
CA ARG A 89 2.88 1.86 20.71
C ARG A 89 1.49 1.23 20.76
N ASP A 90 0.49 2.02 20.37
CA ASP A 90 -0.88 1.59 20.22
C ASP A 90 -1.53 2.40 19.09
N LEU A 91 -2.41 1.77 18.33
CA LEU A 91 -3.13 2.39 17.21
C LEU A 91 -4.63 2.09 17.31
N PRO A 92 -5.34 2.57 18.34
CA PRO A 92 -6.75 2.25 18.58
C PRO A 92 -7.71 2.95 17.61
N ILE A 93 -7.27 3.22 16.38
CA ILE A 93 -8.03 3.88 15.33
C ILE A 93 -8.86 2.83 14.61
N GLU A 94 -10.14 3.11 14.40
CA GLU A 94 -11.02 2.34 13.54
C GLU A 94 -11.50 3.23 12.39
N VAL A 95 -11.58 2.63 11.21
CA VAL A 95 -12.12 3.25 10.01
C VAL A 95 -13.30 2.44 9.55
N GLN A 96 -14.42 3.11 9.29
CA GLN A 96 -15.63 2.49 8.76
C GLN A 96 -16.21 3.37 7.66
N ILE A 97 -16.46 2.77 6.51
CA ILE A 97 -17.28 3.31 5.43
C ILE A 97 -18.47 2.36 5.32
N GLU A 98 -19.66 2.82 5.68
CA GLU A 98 -20.83 1.93 5.70
C GLU A 98 -21.29 1.53 4.29
N SER A 99 -21.25 2.47 3.34
CA SER A 99 -21.60 2.22 1.95
C SER A 99 -20.68 3.01 1.02
N ILE A 100 -20.14 2.32 0.03
CA ILE A 100 -19.49 2.86 -1.16
C ILE A 100 -20.50 2.66 -2.29
N SER A 101 -20.90 3.73 -2.97
CA SER A 101 -21.89 3.66 -4.04
C SER A 101 -21.42 4.34 -5.30
N ILE A 102 -21.69 3.74 -6.45
CA ILE A 102 -21.50 4.35 -7.78
C ILE A 102 -22.87 4.51 -8.42
N ASN A 103 -23.24 5.74 -8.80
CA ASN A 103 -24.51 6.09 -9.42
C ASN A 103 -25.74 5.62 -8.60
N GLY A 104 -25.62 5.66 -7.27
CA GLY A 104 -26.66 5.21 -6.35
C GLY A 104 -26.73 3.69 -6.12
N GLU A 105 -25.91 2.89 -6.82
CA GLU A 105 -25.78 1.46 -6.58
C GLU A 105 -24.68 1.19 -5.54
N SER A 106 -25.03 0.50 -4.46
CA SER A 106 -24.08 0.11 -3.42
C SER A 106 -23.14 -0.99 -3.92
N LEU A 107 -21.85 -0.78 -3.70
CA LEU A 107 -20.77 -1.76 -3.83
C LEU A 107 -20.39 -2.39 -2.49
N GLY A 108 -21.10 -2.00 -1.42
CA GLY A 108 -20.84 -2.48 -0.07
C GLY A 108 -20.05 -1.50 0.79
N GLY A 109 -19.82 -1.89 2.04
CA GLY A 109 -19.03 -1.17 3.03
C GLY A 109 -17.60 -1.69 3.13
N TYR A 110 -16.78 -0.90 3.81
CA TYR A 110 -15.38 -1.20 4.09
C TYR A 110 -15.04 -0.79 5.51
N GLY A 111 -14.14 -1.51 6.16
CA GLY A 111 -13.54 -1.00 7.38
C GLY A 111 -12.26 -1.69 7.80
N GLN A 112 -11.61 -1.05 8.75
CA GLN A 112 -10.38 -1.49 9.38
C GLN A 112 -10.45 -1.23 10.89
N GLY A 113 -9.90 -2.14 11.68
CA GLY A 113 -9.89 -2.00 13.12
C GLY A 113 -9.13 -3.12 13.81
N ASN A 114 -9.35 -3.25 15.12
CA ASN A 114 -8.69 -4.28 15.93
C ASN A 114 -7.16 -4.27 15.84
N PHE A 115 -6.57 -3.09 15.66
CA PHE A 115 -5.13 -2.91 15.65
C PHE A 115 -4.49 -3.35 16.97
N ARG A 116 -3.39 -4.09 16.82
CA ARG A 116 -2.57 -4.62 17.91
C ARG A 116 -1.11 -4.37 17.59
N ILE A 117 -0.36 -3.98 18.59
CA ILE A 117 1.11 -3.93 18.59
C ILE A 117 1.55 -4.68 19.85
N GLY A 118 2.56 -5.53 19.72
CA GLY A 118 3.08 -6.34 20.81
C GLY A 118 3.70 -5.49 21.93
N PRO A 119 3.72 -5.98 23.19
CA PRO A 119 4.33 -5.25 24.28
C PRO A 119 5.82 -4.95 24.02
N GLY A 120 6.19 -3.67 24.05
CA GLY A 120 7.57 -3.21 23.84
C GLY A 120 7.88 -2.81 22.40
N ASP A 121 7.02 -3.15 21.44
CA ASP A 121 7.16 -2.75 20.05
C ASP A 121 6.45 -1.42 19.77
N ALA A 122 6.77 -0.82 18.63
CA ALA A 122 6.15 0.41 18.15
C ALA A 122 6.17 0.46 16.62
N LEU A 123 5.12 1.02 16.02
CA LEU A 123 5.17 1.56 14.67
C LEU A 123 5.94 2.87 14.73
N LEU A 124 7.08 2.94 14.04
CA LEU A 124 7.89 4.15 13.94
C LEU A 124 7.70 4.78 12.56
N THR A 125 7.58 6.09 12.55
CA THR A 125 7.53 6.87 11.33
C THR A 125 8.57 7.97 11.42
N TYR A 126 9.45 8.06 10.42
CA TYR A 126 10.50 9.05 10.35
C TYR A 126 10.18 10.01 9.21
N LEU A 127 10.10 11.29 9.50
CA LEU A 127 9.87 12.33 8.52
C LEU A 127 11.13 13.19 8.38
N PHE A 128 11.67 13.20 7.17
CA PHE A 128 12.86 13.96 6.79
C PHE A 128 12.47 15.09 5.84
N ALA A 129 13.22 16.19 5.90
CA ALA A 129 13.14 17.25 4.89
C ALA A 129 14.02 16.89 3.69
N GLY A 130 13.53 17.19 2.49
CA GLY A 130 14.17 16.76 1.24
C GLY A 130 13.51 15.48 0.72
N GLY A 131 13.01 15.54 -0.52
CA GLY A 131 12.54 14.36 -1.26
C GLY A 131 13.67 13.77 -2.12
N ASN A 132 13.33 12.87 -3.04
CA ASN A 132 14.28 12.21 -3.92
C ASN A 132 15.06 13.20 -4.81
N GLU A 133 14.46 14.34 -5.17
CA GLU A 133 15.11 15.41 -5.93
C GLU A 133 15.59 16.57 -5.03
N GLY A 134 15.58 16.37 -3.71
CA GLY A 134 15.89 17.39 -2.69
C GLY A 134 14.78 18.42 -2.49
N ASN A 135 13.67 18.34 -3.24
CA ASN A 135 12.55 19.27 -3.18
C ASN A 135 11.30 18.56 -2.65
N GLY A 136 11.18 18.41 -1.34
CA GLY A 136 10.05 17.67 -0.78
C GLY A 136 10.24 17.20 0.64
N LEU A 137 9.62 16.06 0.94
CA LEU A 137 9.77 15.32 2.20
C LEU A 137 10.00 13.85 1.89
N THR A 138 10.70 13.18 2.80
CA THR A 138 10.92 11.74 2.75
C THR A 138 10.38 11.11 4.02
N LEU A 139 9.77 9.95 3.87
CA LEU A 139 9.09 9.19 4.92
C LEU A 139 9.67 7.79 4.99
N ASP A 140 10.12 7.39 6.17
CA ASP A 140 10.42 5.99 6.46
C ASP A 140 9.40 5.45 7.46
N VAL A 141 9.02 4.19 7.30
CA VAL A 141 8.04 3.52 8.15
C VAL A 141 8.59 2.18 8.59
N ASP A 142 8.70 2.00 9.91
CA ASP A 142 9.10 0.74 10.55
C ASP A 142 7.89 0.09 11.20
N ILE A 143 7.37 -0.94 10.54
CA ILE A 143 6.23 -1.73 11.00
C ILE A 143 6.76 -2.94 11.78
N PRO A 144 6.46 -3.08 13.08
CA PRO A 144 6.99 -4.18 13.86
C PRO A 144 6.30 -5.50 13.51
N ALA A 145 7.02 -6.60 13.65
CA ALA A 145 6.52 -7.95 13.38
C ALA A 145 5.27 -8.34 14.19
N SER A 146 5.07 -7.72 15.36
CA SER A 146 3.92 -7.96 16.23
C SER A 146 2.68 -7.16 15.85
N MET A 147 2.78 -6.27 14.85
CA MET A 147 1.64 -5.48 14.40
C MET A 147 0.65 -6.37 13.64
N SER A 148 -0.63 -6.25 13.98
CA SER A 148 -1.72 -6.83 13.19
C SER A 148 -2.98 -5.98 13.31
N TYR A 149 -3.87 -6.12 12.33
CA TYR A 149 -5.19 -5.50 12.32
C TYR A 149 -6.15 -6.31 11.46
N GLU A 150 -7.44 -6.02 11.57
CA GLU A 150 -8.47 -6.64 10.74
C GLU A 150 -8.96 -5.63 9.70
N THR A 151 -9.19 -6.12 8.49
CA THR A 151 -9.86 -5.38 7.43
C THR A 151 -11.06 -6.20 6.96
N TRP A 152 -12.13 -5.52 6.56
CA TRP A 152 -13.30 -6.16 6.04
C TRP A 152 -13.93 -5.36 4.89
N ILE A 153 -14.58 -6.09 4.00
CA ILE A 153 -15.49 -5.57 2.99
C ILE A 153 -16.84 -6.27 3.22
N GLU A 154 -17.93 -5.52 3.18
CA GLU A 154 -19.27 -6.07 3.38
C GLU A 154 -20.15 -5.73 2.21
N ASP A 155 -20.75 -6.72 1.57
CA ASP A 155 -21.73 -6.50 0.52
C ASP A 155 -22.97 -7.34 0.77
N GLU A 156 -24.15 -6.73 0.63
CA GLU A 156 -25.46 -7.35 0.88
C GLU A 156 -25.55 -8.15 2.21
N GLY A 157 -24.89 -7.68 3.28
CA GLY A 157 -24.86 -8.33 4.59
C GLY A 157 -23.90 -9.53 4.69
N THR A 158 -23.13 -9.80 3.63
CA THR A 158 -22.04 -10.78 3.61
C THR A 158 -20.72 -10.07 3.83
N ARG A 159 -20.05 -10.36 4.95
CA ARG A 159 -18.77 -9.73 5.29
C ARG A 159 -17.59 -10.64 4.97
N LEU A 160 -16.74 -10.18 4.06
CA LEU A 160 -15.40 -10.71 3.82
C LEU A 160 -14.44 -10.07 4.84
N THR A 161 -13.85 -10.86 5.74
CA THR A 161 -12.88 -10.36 6.73
C THR A 161 -11.51 -10.98 6.49
N THR A 162 -10.44 -10.23 6.72
CA THR A 162 -9.07 -10.76 6.78
C THR A 162 -8.28 -10.11 7.91
N THR A 163 -7.36 -10.87 8.50
CA THR A 163 -6.35 -10.33 9.40
C THR A 163 -5.09 -9.99 8.60
N VAL A 164 -4.64 -8.74 8.68
CA VAL A 164 -3.33 -8.33 8.17
C VAL A 164 -2.32 -8.40 9.30
N ASP A 165 -1.19 -9.06 9.06
CA ASP A 165 -0.14 -9.30 10.05
C ASP A 165 1.25 -9.21 9.42
N PHE A 166 2.25 -8.75 10.17
CA PHE A 166 3.61 -8.53 9.67
C PHE A 166 4.63 -9.53 10.20
N SER A 167 4.20 -10.60 10.89
CA SER A 167 5.10 -11.57 11.50
C SER A 167 5.81 -12.46 10.48
N ASP A 168 6.89 -13.11 10.93
CA ASP A 168 7.47 -14.26 10.23
C ASP A 168 7.02 -15.56 10.92
N PRO A 169 6.17 -16.37 10.26
CA PRO A 169 5.65 -17.58 10.88
C PRO A 169 6.71 -18.67 11.08
N TYR A 170 7.88 -18.57 10.46
CA TYR A 170 8.97 -19.55 10.62
C TYR A 170 10.00 -19.13 11.67
N ASN A 171 10.00 -17.86 12.06
CA ASN A 171 10.93 -17.32 13.02
C ASN A 171 10.30 -16.17 13.79
N SER A 172 9.89 -16.45 15.03
CA SER A 172 9.24 -15.46 15.91
C SER A 172 10.13 -14.28 16.32
N ALA A 173 11.42 -14.31 15.99
CA ALA A 173 12.34 -13.19 16.19
C ALA A 173 12.55 -12.33 14.94
N SER A 174 11.87 -12.63 13.82
CA SER A 174 11.90 -11.86 12.57
C SER A 174 10.49 -11.48 12.09
N GLY A 175 10.44 -10.81 10.95
CA GLY A 175 9.24 -10.21 10.37
C GLY A 175 9.36 -8.70 10.36
N GLY A 176 8.20 -8.04 10.44
CA GLY A 176 8.07 -6.60 10.27
C GLY A 176 8.15 -6.21 8.80
N LEU A 177 8.09 -4.91 8.57
CA LEU A 177 8.30 -4.31 7.27
C LEU A 177 8.91 -2.93 7.46
N PHE A 178 10.13 -2.75 6.99
CA PHE A 178 10.79 -1.46 6.98
C PHE A 178 10.74 -0.87 5.57
N LEU A 179 10.01 0.23 5.41
CA LEU A 179 9.87 0.96 4.16
C LEU A 179 10.73 2.22 4.28
N ASP A 180 11.78 2.28 3.47
CA ASP A 180 12.79 3.33 3.51
C ASP A 180 12.67 4.23 2.28
N ASN A 181 12.86 5.53 2.43
CA ASN A 181 12.92 6.51 1.34
C ASN A 181 11.62 6.66 0.54
N ILE A 182 10.44 6.65 1.19
CA ILE A 182 9.20 7.07 0.51
C ILE A 182 9.26 8.58 0.32
N SER A 183 9.54 9.05 -0.90
CA SER A 183 9.67 10.47 -1.17
C SER A 183 8.39 11.08 -1.73
N PHE A 184 8.18 12.37 -1.46
CA PHE A 184 7.12 13.16 -2.08
C PHE A 184 7.72 14.45 -2.61
N ASP A 185 7.84 14.54 -3.94
CA ASP A 185 8.48 15.64 -4.65
C ASP A 185 7.49 16.33 -5.60
N LEU A 186 7.44 17.67 -5.56
CA LEU A 186 6.78 18.44 -6.60
C LEU A 186 7.76 18.65 -7.75
N VAL A 187 7.54 17.93 -8.84
CA VAL A 187 8.34 18.02 -10.08
C VAL A 187 7.64 18.91 -11.10
N SER A 188 8.32 19.25 -12.22
CA SER A 188 7.75 20.14 -13.24
C SER A 188 6.41 19.66 -13.80
N ASP A 189 6.25 18.35 -13.86
CA ASP A 189 5.12 17.70 -14.52
C ASP A 189 4.00 17.33 -13.53
N GLY A 190 4.26 17.33 -12.22
CA GLY A 190 3.25 16.94 -11.23
C GLY A 190 3.80 16.55 -9.86
N LEU A 191 3.08 15.67 -9.15
CA LEU A 191 3.50 15.11 -7.87
C LEU A 191 4.15 13.75 -8.11
N ARG A 192 5.43 13.63 -7.80
CA ARG A 192 6.17 12.38 -7.81
C ARG A 192 6.23 11.80 -6.40
N MET A 193 5.73 10.58 -6.25
CA MET A 193 5.88 9.78 -5.05
C MET A 193 6.93 8.71 -5.31
N GLY A 194 8.08 8.78 -4.63
CA GLY A 194 9.09 7.72 -4.68
C GLY A 194 8.58 6.49 -3.95
N LEU A 195 8.68 5.32 -4.59
CA LEU A 195 8.39 4.06 -3.91
C LEU A 195 9.51 3.74 -2.92
N PRO A 196 9.18 3.13 -1.77
CA PRO A 196 10.19 2.77 -0.79
C PRO A 196 11.18 1.75 -1.34
N SER A 197 12.37 1.78 -0.80
CA SER A 197 13.26 0.62 -0.78
C SER A 197 13.00 -0.22 0.46
N THR A 198 13.20 -1.52 0.35
CA THR A 198 13.11 -2.42 1.50
C THR A 198 13.96 -3.66 1.22
N THR A 199 14.50 -4.26 2.27
CA THR A 199 15.29 -5.49 2.17
C THR A 199 14.77 -6.50 3.18
N GLY A 200 13.82 -7.32 2.74
CA GLY A 200 13.09 -8.23 3.59
C GLY A 200 11.82 -7.60 4.17
N GLY A 201 11.01 -8.42 4.82
CA GLY A 201 9.76 -8.01 5.42
C GLY A 201 8.57 -8.79 4.88
N ASN A 202 7.50 -8.80 5.67
CA ASN A 202 6.36 -9.67 5.46
C ASN A 202 5.05 -8.88 5.57
N ILE A 203 4.11 -9.24 4.69
CA ILE A 203 2.71 -8.85 4.81
C ILE A 203 1.89 -10.13 4.62
N ASN A 204 1.22 -10.57 5.66
CA ASN A 204 0.36 -11.73 5.66
C ASN A 204 -1.11 -11.29 5.71
N PHE A 205 -1.92 -11.85 4.82
CA PHE A 205 -3.37 -11.73 4.79
C PHE A 205 -3.96 -13.07 5.23
N TYR A 206 -4.11 -13.22 6.54
CA TYR A 206 -4.58 -14.45 7.14
C TYR A 206 -6.11 -14.51 7.16
N ASN A 207 -6.58 -15.74 6.95
CA ASN A 207 -7.96 -16.16 7.09
C ASN A 207 -8.95 -15.23 6.40
N VAL A 208 -8.83 -15.10 5.08
CA VAL A 208 -9.89 -14.50 4.27
C VAL A 208 -11.15 -15.34 4.54
N ARG A 209 -12.15 -14.72 5.16
CA ARG A 209 -13.33 -15.39 5.72
C ARG A 209 -14.61 -14.79 5.20
N VAL A 210 -15.60 -15.63 4.94
CA VAL A 210 -17.00 -15.23 4.74
C VAL A 210 -17.83 -15.89 5.84
N GLY A 211 -18.34 -15.09 6.77
CA GLY A 211 -18.92 -15.64 8.00
C GLY A 211 -17.87 -16.40 8.82
N ASP A 212 -18.18 -17.65 9.19
CA ASP A 212 -17.27 -18.52 9.96
C ASP A 212 -16.34 -19.36 9.07
N ASP A 213 -16.55 -19.36 7.75
CA ASP A 213 -15.79 -20.21 6.83
C ASP A 213 -14.51 -19.50 6.35
N VAL A 214 -13.36 -20.14 6.60
CA VAL A 214 -12.06 -19.70 6.07
C VAL A 214 -11.90 -20.18 4.64
N LEU A 215 -11.71 -19.24 3.71
CA LEU A 215 -11.48 -19.53 2.31
C LEU A 215 -10.00 -19.87 2.06
N ASN A 216 -9.11 -18.93 2.37
CA ASN A 216 -7.67 -19.05 2.16
C ASN A 216 -6.92 -17.97 2.92
N SER A 217 -5.58 -18.06 2.88
CA SER A 217 -4.71 -16.94 3.24
C SER A 217 -3.71 -16.65 2.11
N LEU A 218 -3.16 -15.45 2.10
CA LEU A 218 -2.12 -15.01 1.19
C LEU A 218 -0.98 -14.39 2.00
N ALA A 219 0.25 -14.50 1.53
CA ALA A 219 1.35 -13.75 2.11
C ALA A 219 2.32 -13.28 1.01
N PHE A 220 2.87 -12.10 1.23
CA PHE A 220 4.04 -11.59 0.55
C PHE A 220 5.17 -11.56 1.58
N ARG A 221 6.22 -12.32 1.33
CA ARG A 221 7.34 -12.49 2.27
C ARG A 221 8.64 -12.13 1.61
N ASN A 222 9.66 -11.84 2.41
CA ASN A 222 10.98 -11.45 1.92
C ASN A 222 10.89 -10.35 0.86
N ILE A 223 9.98 -9.39 1.07
CA ILE A 223 9.74 -8.30 0.13
C ILE A 223 11.04 -7.50 0.03
N ALA A 224 11.53 -7.32 -1.19
CA ALA A 224 12.72 -6.52 -1.45
C ALA A 224 12.40 -5.57 -2.60
N LEU A 225 12.35 -4.27 -2.30
CA LEU A 225 12.11 -3.23 -3.30
C LEU A 225 13.42 -2.49 -3.55
N GLN A 226 13.82 -2.43 -4.82
CA GLN A 226 15.03 -1.74 -5.22
C GLN A 226 14.77 -0.22 -5.30
N PRO A 227 15.77 0.63 -4.98
CA PRO A 227 15.63 2.07 -5.10
C PRO A 227 15.24 2.54 -6.51
N GLY A 228 14.57 3.68 -6.60
CA GLY A 228 14.29 4.37 -7.87
C GLY A 228 12.88 4.17 -8.44
N GLY A 229 12.07 3.29 -7.85
CA GLY A 229 10.66 3.14 -8.21
C GLY A 229 9.86 4.41 -7.86
N TYR A 230 8.76 4.66 -8.56
CA TYR A 230 7.93 5.83 -8.33
C TYR A 230 6.49 5.68 -8.86
N LEU A 231 5.61 6.58 -8.41
CA LEU A 231 4.33 6.92 -9.00
C LEU A 231 4.31 8.44 -9.24
N LEU A 232 4.13 8.86 -10.49
CA LEU A 232 4.02 10.25 -10.90
C LEU A 232 2.57 10.53 -11.32
N ILE A 233 1.93 11.47 -10.62
CA ILE A 233 0.60 11.96 -10.96
C ILE A 233 0.78 13.32 -11.61
N LYS A 234 0.31 13.45 -12.84
CA LYS A 234 0.43 14.67 -13.66
C LYS A 234 -0.91 15.02 -14.32
N ASN A 235 -1.01 16.25 -14.79
CA ASN A 235 -2.13 16.63 -15.64
C ASN A 235 -2.01 15.91 -17.00
N ALA A 236 -3.12 15.41 -17.53
CA ALA A 236 -3.11 14.77 -18.84
C ALA A 236 -2.66 15.75 -19.94
N ARG A 237 -1.70 15.35 -20.77
CA ARG A 237 -1.23 16.15 -21.91
C ARG A 237 -2.26 16.14 -23.02
N GLN A 238 -2.50 17.29 -23.67
CA GLN A 238 -3.42 17.43 -24.82
C GLN A 238 -4.85 16.93 -24.56
N ALA A 239 -5.26 16.77 -23.31
CA ALA A 239 -6.66 16.57 -23.01
C ALA A 239 -7.33 17.93 -23.13
N ASP A 240 -8.20 18.06 -24.12
CA ASP A 240 -9.06 19.22 -24.30
C ASP A 240 -10.10 19.35 -23.14
N GLN A 241 -9.98 18.47 -22.12
CA GLN A 241 -10.85 18.23 -20.97
C GLN A 241 -10.02 17.77 -19.74
N TYR A 242 -10.63 17.81 -18.55
CA TYR A 242 -10.02 17.48 -17.26
C TYR A 242 -9.62 15.99 -17.18
N GLY A 243 -8.32 15.69 -17.19
CA GLY A 243 -7.83 14.31 -17.06
C GLY A 243 -6.55 14.22 -16.22
N LEU A 244 -6.38 13.11 -15.52
CA LEU A 244 -5.16 12.75 -14.80
C LEU A 244 -4.33 11.78 -15.66
N GLU A 245 -3.02 11.90 -15.62
CA GLU A 245 -2.11 10.96 -16.24
C GLU A 245 -1.14 10.42 -15.18
N PHE A 246 -0.87 9.12 -15.26
CA PHE A 246 -0.06 8.38 -14.30
C PHE A 246 1.12 7.74 -15.01
N ASP A 247 2.31 7.97 -14.48
CA ASP A 247 3.48 7.13 -14.75
C ASP A 247 3.82 6.36 -13.48
N ALA A 248 4.20 5.09 -13.61
CA ALA A 248 4.65 4.29 -12.50
C ALA A 248 5.84 3.44 -12.91
N ALA A 249 6.78 3.24 -11.99
CA ALA A 249 7.90 2.33 -12.18
C ALA A 249 8.17 1.54 -10.91
N VAL A 250 8.36 0.22 -11.05
CA VAL A 250 8.99 -0.63 -10.03
C VAL A 250 10.33 -1.10 -10.59
N THR A 251 11.41 -0.76 -9.90
CA THR A 251 12.78 -1.01 -10.37
C THR A 251 13.07 -2.51 -10.49
N ALA A 252 13.81 -2.88 -11.55
CA ALA A 252 14.34 -4.20 -11.80
C ALA A 252 15.11 -4.75 -10.58
N GLY A 253 14.99 -6.05 -10.35
CA GLY A 253 15.54 -6.71 -9.17
C GLY A 253 14.66 -6.59 -7.92
N SER A 254 13.54 -5.86 -7.97
CA SER A 254 12.52 -5.93 -6.92
C SER A 254 11.89 -7.32 -6.91
N SER A 255 11.68 -7.88 -5.73
CA SER A 255 11.23 -9.25 -5.56
C SER A 255 10.36 -9.45 -4.32
N LEU A 256 9.58 -10.54 -4.33
CA LEU A 256 8.89 -11.05 -3.15
C LEU A 256 8.73 -12.56 -3.28
N ASP A 257 8.53 -13.24 -2.16
CA ASP A 257 7.98 -14.59 -2.14
C ASP A 257 6.46 -14.48 -2.01
N PHE A 258 5.74 -14.93 -3.04
CA PHE A 258 4.30 -15.11 -3.00
C PHE A 258 3.97 -16.44 -2.36
N VAL A 259 3.05 -16.45 -1.39
CA VAL A 259 2.60 -17.67 -0.72
C VAL A 259 1.08 -17.68 -0.67
N TYR A 260 0.47 -18.65 -1.36
CA TYR A 260 -0.92 -19.03 -1.17
C TYR A 260 -1.01 -20.13 -0.11
N ILE A 261 -1.87 -19.94 0.87
CA ILE A 261 -1.99 -20.81 2.04
C ILE A 261 -3.39 -21.39 2.06
N ALA A 262 -3.47 -22.72 1.95
CA ALA A 262 -4.70 -23.48 2.06
C ALA A 262 -4.84 -24.03 3.48
N GLY A 263 -5.88 -23.59 4.19
CA GLY A 263 -6.17 -23.96 5.57
C GLY A 263 -6.36 -22.75 6.47
N GLU A 264 -6.97 -22.96 7.63
CA GLU A 264 -7.13 -21.94 8.65
C GLU A 264 -5.82 -21.73 9.41
N VAL A 265 -5.34 -20.48 9.43
CA VAL A 265 -4.18 -20.05 10.18
C VAL A 265 -4.60 -19.71 11.61
N SER A 266 -4.11 -20.48 12.57
CA SER A 266 -4.28 -20.20 14.00
C SER A 266 -2.92 -19.86 14.63
N GLY A 267 -2.87 -19.71 15.95
CA GLY A 267 -1.62 -19.45 16.68
C GLY A 267 -0.51 -20.49 16.43
N ASP A 268 -0.88 -21.69 15.98
CA ASP A 268 0.03 -22.74 15.54
C ASP A 268 -0.01 -22.86 14.00
N TYR A 269 0.59 -21.91 13.26
CA TYR A 269 0.62 -21.92 11.78
C TYR A 269 1.37 -23.14 11.18
N LEU A 270 2.33 -23.71 11.91
CA LEU A 270 3.21 -24.78 11.42
C LEU A 270 2.63 -26.18 11.69
N THR A 271 1.48 -26.50 11.08
CA THR A 271 0.83 -27.81 11.21
C THR A 271 0.99 -28.69 9.97
N SER A 272 0.53 -29.95 10.07
CA SER A 272 0.46 -30.88 8.94
C SER A 272 -0.74 -30.64 8.01
N ASP A 273 -1.68 -29.80 8.44
CA ASP A 273 -3.00 -29.65 7.81
C ASP A 273 -3.07 -28.39 6.93
N ILE A 274 -2.07 -27.52 7.04
CA ILE A 274 -1.90 -26.33 6.23
C ILE A 274 -0.91 -26.63 5.09
N TYR A 275 -1.32 -26.28 3.87
CA TYR A 275 -0.48 -26.38 2.68
C TYR A 275 -0.16 -25.00 2.13
N GLU A 276 1.05 -24.88 1.61
CA GLU A 276 1.55 -23.66 1.01
C GLU A 276 1.96 -23.92 -0.42
N LEU A 277 1.37 -23.16 -1.34
CA LEU A 277 1.91 -22.95 -2.67
C LEU A 277 2.73 -21.67 -2.61
N SER A 278 4.05 -21.80 -2.78
CA SER A 278 4.96 -20.65 -2.76
C SER A 278 5.73 -20.52 -4.06
N ALA A 279 6.08 -19.29 -4.41
CA ALA A 279 6.94 -18.98 -5.54
C ALA A 279 7.71 -17.68 -5.28
N SER A 280 8.94 -17.62 -5.76
CA SER A 280 9.73 -16.37 -5.76
C SER A 280 9.40 -15.59 -7.02
N VAL A 281 9.01 -14.33 -6.88
CA VAL A 281 8.62 -13.42 -7.95
C VAL A 281 9.65 -12.31 -8.01
N THR A 282 10.25 -12.07 -9.19
CA THR A 282 11.28 -11.04 -9.39
C THR A 282 11.01 -10.26 -10.66
N ALA A 283 11.10 -8.93 -10.59
CA ALA A 283 11.12 -8.07 -11.76
C ALA A 283 12.48 -8.19 -12.47
N LEU A 284 12.52 -8.75 -13.69
CA LEU A 284 13.75 -8.91 -14.49
C LEU A 284 14.15 -7.61 -15.22
N SER A 285 13.17 -6.75 -15.47
CA SER A 285 13.33 -5.37 -15.93
C SER A 285 12.45 -4.47 -15.09
N ASP A 286 12.57 -3.16 -15.26
CA ASP A 286 11.62 -2.22 -14.67
C ASP A 286 10.20 -2.59 -15.12
N ILE A 287 9.27 -2.62 -14.17
CA ILE A 287 7.84 -2.70 -14.45
C ILE A 287 7.38 -1.26 -14.60
N GLU A 288 7.02 -0.87 -15.81
CA GLU A 288 6.71 0.51 -16.15
C GLU A 288 5.27 0.66 -16.63
N VAL A 289 4.66 1.75 -16.24
CA VAL A 289 3.48 2.33 -16.85
C VAL A 289 3.87 3.75 -17.22
N ASN A 290 3.77 4.10 -18.50
CA ASN A 290 4.12 5.41 -19.01
C ASN A 290 2.89 6.01 -19.69
N GLY A 291 2.39 7.12 -19.15
CA GLY A 291 1.35 7.93 -19.75
C GLY A 291 -0.04 7.30 -19.71
N LEU A 292 -0.39 6.56 -18.64
CA LEU A 292 -1.75 6.05 -18.46
C LEU A 292 -2.68 7.20 -18.11
N ARG A 293 -3.60 7.51 -18.99
CA ARG A 293 -4.60 8.58 -18.81
C ARG A 293 -5.85 8.01 -18.21
N MET A 294 -6.36 8.70 -17.20
CA MET A 294 -7.69 8.54 -16.67
C MET A 294 -8.46 9.79 -17.07
N ASN A 295 -9.36 9.65 -18.04
CA ASN A 295 -10.16 10.74 -18.58
C ASN A 295 -11.63 10.37 -18.55
N VAL A 296 -12.50 11.36 -18.56
CA VAL A 296 -13.92 11.16 -18.75
C VAL A 296 -14.24 11.52 -20.20
N ASP A 297 -14.83 10.57 -20.90
CA ASP A 297 -15.13 10.67 -22.32
C ASP A 297 -16.64 10.77 -22.54
N GLY A 298 -17.03 11.89 -23.16
CA GLY A 298 -17.83 11.89 -24.38
C GLY A 298 -19.06 10.98 -24.47
N GLU A 299 -18.74 9.75 -24.79
CA GLU A 299 -19.66 8.68 -25.14
C GLU A 299 -19.34 7.42 -24.36
N ARG A 300 -18.17 7.36 -23.70
CA ARG A 300 -17.58 6.15 -23.12
C ARG A 300 -17.49 6.17 -21.58
N GLY A 301 -17.78 7.30 -20.94
CA GLY A 301 -17.66 7.45 -19.49
C GLY A 301 -16.20 7.50 -19.05
N LEU A 302 -15.86 6.92 -17.90
CA LEU A 302 -14.48 6.84 -17.43
C LEU A 302 -13.63 5.93 -18.34
N VAL A 303 -12.63 6.52 -19.00
CA VAL A 303 -11.72 5.85 -19.92
C VAL A 303 -10.31 5.82 -19.34
N PHE A 304 -9.71 4.63 -19.37
CA PHE A 304 -8.28 4.42 -19.15
C PHE A 304 -7.60 4.12 -20.50
N ASP A 305 -6.72 5.01 -20.95
CA ASP A 305 -5.99 4.82 -22.21
C ASP A 305 -4.56 5.36 -22.19
N PHE A 306 -3.82 5.04 -23.25
CA PHE A 306 -2.47 5.54 -23.49
C PHE A 306 -2.48 6.49 -24.68
N ASP A 307 -1.58 7.46 -24.70
CA ASP A 307 -1.48 8.41 -25.79
C ASP A 307 -1.05 7.73 -27.11
N ARG A 308 -1.99 7.62 -28.05
CA ARG A 308 -1.70 7.09 -29.39
C ARG A 308 -0.67 7.91 -30.17
N GLN A 309 -0.45 9.18 -29.81
CA GLN A 309 0.54 10.04 -30.45
C GLN A 309 1.94 9.90 -29.82
N ASP A 310 2.03 9.37 -28.60
CA ASP A 310 3.30 9.16 -27.91
C ASP A 310 3.71 7.68 -27.98
N ALA A 311 4.72 7.40 -28.80
CA ALA A 311 5.26 6.04 -28.96
C ALA A 311 5.96 5.51 -27.69
N SER A 312 6.23 6.36 -26.70
CA SER A 312 6.77 5.96 -25.39
C SER A 312 5.69 5.59 -24.38
N SER A 313 4.42 5.83 -24.69
CA SER A 313 3.31 5.47 -23.80
C SER A 313 2.93 3.99 -23.91
N GLY A 314 2.57 3.42 -22.77
CA GLY A 314 2.24 2.00 -22.64
C GLY A 314 2.60 1.46 -21.26
N ALA A 315 2.42 0.15 -21.10
CA ALA A 315 2.90 -0.58 -19.94
C ALA A 315 3.83 -1.70 -20.38
N SER A 316 4.90 -1.92 -19.63
CA SER A 316 5.81 -3.04 -19.86
C SER A 316 6.20 -3.69 -18.54
N ALA A 317 6.32 -5.00 -18.55
CA ALA A 317 6.75 -5.76 -17.39
C ALA A 317 7.48 -7.01 -17.85
N ASN A 318 8.57 -7.36 -17.18
CA ASN A 318 9.20 -8.67 -17.31
C ASN A 318 9.37 -9.25 -15.91
N VAL A 319 8.67 -10.34 -15.63
CA VAL A 319 8.60 -10.94 -14.31
C VAL A 319 8.96 -12.41 -14.39
N LEU A 320 9.94 -12.82 -13.59
CA LEU A 320 10.29 -14.21 -13.37
C LEU A 320 9.57 -14.72 -12.13
N ILE A 321 8.88 -15.84 -12.27
CA ILE A 321 8.30 -16.61 -11.17
C ILE A 321 9.01 -17.95 -11.13
N GLU A 322 9.79 -18.22 -10.09
CA GLU A 322 10.58 -19.44 -9.96
C GLU A 322 10.40 -20.11 -8.61
N ASN A 323 11.01 -21.28 -8.46
CA ASN A 323 10.95 -22.06 -7.23
C ASN A 323 9.51 -22.34 -6.76
N ILE A 324 8.60 -22.58 -7.71
CA ILE A 324 7.21 -22.90 -7.40
C ILE A 324 7.22 -24.21 -6.62
N THR A 325 6.72 -24.23 -5.39
CA THR A 325 6.63 -25.43 -4.55
C THR A 325 5.25 -25.55 -3.92
N MET A 326 4.81 -26.78 -3.69
CA MET A 326 3.60 -27.09 -2.93
C MET A 326 3.97 -28.02 -1.78
N LEU A 327 4.01 -27.51 -0.56
CA LEU A 327 4.49 -28.22 0.63
C LEU A 327 3.55 -27.98 1.81
N ARG A 328 3.61 -28.86 2.82
CA ARG A 328 2.97 -28.59 4.11
C ARG A 328 3.74 -27.50 4.86
N SER A 329 3.06 -26.62 5.59
CA SER A 329 3.71 -25.49 6.26
C SER A 329 4.80 -25.93 7.24
N ASN A 330 4.56 -27.00 8.02
CA ASN A 330 5.59 -27.58 8.90
C ASN A 330 6.83 -28.08 8.15
N ARG A 331 6.67 -28.60 6.92
CA ARG A 331 7.78 -29.06 6.09
C ARG A 331 8.57 -27.91 5.49
N VAL A 332 7.93 -26.76 5.22
CA VAL A 332 8.61 -25.56 4.74
C VAL A 332 9.61 -25.06 5.78
N ALA A 333 9.22 -25.06 7.06
CA ALA A 333 10.10 -24.68 8.17
C ALA A 333 11.27 -25.65 8.40
N ASP A 334 11.07 -26.95 8.14
CA ASP A 334 12.02 -28.01 8.50
C ASP A 334 13.13 -28.25 7.46
N ILE A 335 13.02 -27.70 6.24
CA ILE A 335 13.94 -28.01 5.14
C ILE A 335 14.63 -26.77 4.59
N SER A 336 15.89 -26.93 4.21
CA SER A 336 16.70 -25.83 3.67
C SER A 336 16.16 -25.30 2.34
N ASN A 337 16.52 -24.06 1.98
CA ASN A 337 16.17 -23.47 0.69
C ASN A 337 16.62 -24.34 -0.49
N ALA A 338 17.84 -24.90 -0.44
CA ALA A 338 18.33 -25.80 -1.48
C ALA A 338 17.45 -27.06 -1.65
N GLN A 339 16.95 -27.60 -0.54
CA GLN A 339 16.00 -28.71 -0.58
C GLN A 339 14.64 -28.26 -1.13
N ARG A 340 14.12 -27.10 -0.74
CA ARG A 340 12.87 -26.55 -1.30
C ARG A 340 12.97 -26.37 -2.82
N GLN A 341 14.07 -25.78 -3.29
CA GLN A 341 14.34 -25.59 -4.72
C GLN A 341 14.42 -26.92 -5.48
N SER A 342 15.00 -27.96 -4.89
CA SER A 342 15.02 -29.31 -5.50
C SER A 342 13.63 -29.96 -5.62
N LEU A 343 12.66 -29.48 -4.85
CA LEU A 343 11.26 -29.89 -4.90
C LEU A 343 10.40 -28.96 -5.77
N SER A 344 11.02 -28.02 -6.49
CA SER A 344 10.30 -27.10 -7.35
C SER A 344 9.56 -27.86 -8.45
N ILE A 345 8.30 -27.49 -8.65
CA ILE A 345 7.42 -28.05 -9.68
C ILE A 345 7.37 -27.19 -10.95
N GLY A 346 8.06 -26.04 -10.98
CA GLY A 346 8.08 -25.21 -12.18
C GLY A 346 8.71 -23.83 -12.02
N THR A 347 8.81 -23.17 -13.17
CA THR A 347 9.24 -21.78 -13.35
C THR A 347 8.43 -21.20 -14.50
N MET A 348 8.13 -19.91 -14.43
CA MET A 348 7.37 -19.16 -15.41
C MET A 348 8.05 -17.81 -15.65
N ASP A 349 8.32 -17.50 -16.91
CA ASP A 349 8.78 -16.17 -17.36
C ASP A 349 7.59 -15.49 -18.03
N MET A 350 7.19 -14.32 -17.53
CA MET A 350 6.09 -13.53 -18.05
C MET A 350 6.60 -12.19 -18.56
N GLN A 351 6.42 -11.98 -19.87
CA GLN A 351 6.72 -10.72 -20.53
C GLN A 351 5.42 -10.10 -21.02
N LEU A 352 5.11 -8.91 -20.50
CA LEU A 352 3.97 -8.10 -20.90
C LEU A 352 4.48 -6.83 -21.58
N ASN A 353 3.92 -6.53 -22.74
CA ASN A 353 4.11 -5.26 -23.41
C ASN A 353 2.76 -4.81 -23.98
N ILE A 354 2.21 -3.75 -23.40
CA ILE A 354 0.99 -3.08 -23.81
C ILE A 354 1.41 -1.73 -24.39
N SER A 355 1.57 -1.66 -25.71
CA SER A 355 1.83 -0.38 -26.39
C SER A 355 0.57 0.48 -26.47
N ASN A 356 0.73 1.76 -26.81
CA ASN A 356 -0.37 2.71 -27.10
C ASN A 356 -1.43 2.27 -28.14
N ASN A 357 -1.15 1.25 -28.96
CA ASN A 357 -2.12 0.65 -29.90
C ASN A 357 -2.86 -0.58 -29.35
N SER A 358 -2.62 -0.96 -28.10
CA SER A 358 -3.29 -2.08 -27.43
C SER A 358 -4.52 -1.57 -26.70
N TYR A 359 -5.61 -2.36 -26.69
CA TYR A 359 -6.78 -2.05 -25.87
C TYR A 359 -7.22 -3.31 -25.10
N LEU A 360 -7.49 -3.15 -23.81
CA LEU A 360 -8.21 -4.12 -23.00
C LEU A 360 -9.64 -3.59 -22.86
N GLN A 361 -10.60 -4.26 -23.52
CA GLN A 361 -12.01 -3.92 -23.37
C GLN A 361 -12.63 -4.81 -22.30
N VAL A 362 -12.89 -4.26 -21.12
CA VAL A 362 -13.71 -4.92 -20.09
C VAL A 362 -15.16 -4.62 -20.42
N GLN A 363 -15.88 -5.60 -20.96
CA GLN A 363 -17.33 -5.53 -21.11
C GLN A 363 -17.97 -6.19 -19.89
N GLY A 364 -18.54 -5.38 -19.01
CA GLY A 364 -19.50 -5.86 -18.01
C GLY A 364 -20.85 -6.12 -18.69
N HIS A 365 -21.48 -7.25 -18.40
CA HIS A 365 -22.87 -7.52 -18.77
C HIS A 365 -23.78 -7.34 -17.58
#